data_AF-A0A078B6D3-F1
#
_entry.id   AF-A0A078B6D3-F1
#
_cell.length_a   1.000
_cell.length_b   1.000
_cell.length_c   1.000
_cell.angle_alpha   90.00
_cell.angle_beta   90.00
_cell.angle_gamma   90.00
#
_symmetry.space_group_name_H-M   'P 1'
#
loop_
_entity.id
_entity.type
_entity.pdbx_description
1 polymer ?
#
loop_
_entity_poly.entity_id
_entity_poly.type
_entity_poly.pdbx_seq_one_letter_code
_entity_poly.pdbx_strand_id
1 'polypeptide(L)'
;MKQSQVGLLTEDLTAVGSIASPEINTRQQYNIDTPFNQWSFLAFGIALLLPWNAVIAAMDYFVTIYPDQKPSFTFLVAVSVPMLIMQIFCNLLRGQISLRVSLTSALFINGSLTLLTAIIPQVISDQNTSYYIMLVVVFIFGCMIAFLQTACYGVAGVSMKLTTQLMVGVGLSSIIMNVLRMIFLATVQSYAAGQIVFFSISGAYMYLCSFLSVIFLRSYERNQFLNDTEQINNSELKQGPNTGDKSMIKRLWKVYKINYPAGLSVVLTFAIQYTYFPGVMLIKELSFFTNFAWFASILITFHNICDTIGRTLAGKYIIVSKQMYPYVCLVRLIFIVTYTLFYKGVAPGFFQSDAFVIVNLFLFSISCGYLASIGMYYGSDKECGDQGLAGSIMGFNLTLGICLGSLFAITLYS
;
A
#
# COMPACT_ATOMS: atom_id res chain seq x y z
N MET A 1 -45.78 -22.46 -70.87
CA MET A 1 -45.73 -21.39 -69.84
C MET A 1 -47.14 -21.17 -69.33
N LYS A 2 -47.35 -21.24 -68.00
CA LYS A 2 -48.63 -21.38 -67.25
C LYS A 2 -49.07 -22.83 -66.96
N GLN A 3 -49.08 -23.16 -65.67
CA GLN A 3 -50.01 -24.04 -64.93
C GLN A 3 -49.81 -23.66 -63.44
N SER A 4 -50.84 -23.21 -62.71
CA SER A 4 -51.82 -24.04 -61.97
C SER A 4 -51.09 -24.87 -60.88
N GLN A 5 -51.43 -24.91 -59.59
CA GLN A 5 -52.70 -24.70 -58.89
C GLN A 5 -52.45 -24.61 -57.38
N VAL A 6 -53.43 -24.09 -56.67
CA VAL A 6 -53.58 -24.03 -55.20
C VAL A 6 -53.75 -25.43 -54.59
N GLY A 7 -53.25 -25.66 -53.36
CA GLY A 7 -53.59 -26.82 -52.54
C GLY A 7 -53.37 -26.56 -51.05
N LEU A 8 -54.46 -26.52 -50.28
CA LEU A 8 -54.53 -26.34 -48.83
C LEU A 8 -54.04 -27.57 -48.03
N LEU A 9 -53.51 -27.29 -46.83
CA LEU A 9 -53.62 -27.97 -45.53
C LEU A 9 -53.98 -29.47 -45.49
N THR A 10 -53.14 -30.28 -44.83
CA THR A 10 -53.35 -30.86 -43.47
C THR A 10 -52.32 -31.98 -43.19
N GLU A 11 -51.77 -31.99 -41.96
CA GLU A 11 -51.33 -33.15 -41.13
C GLU A 11 -50.43 -34.23 -41.80
N ASP A 12 -49.30 -34.67 -41.25
CA ASP A 12 -49.15 -35.21 -39.90
C ASP A 12 -47.69 -35.63 -39.63
N LEU A 13 -47.34 -35.69 -38.35
CA LEU A 13 -46.43 -36.66 -37.72
C LEU A 13 -44.91 -36.69 -38.05
N THR A 14 -44.16 -36.17 -37.07
CA THR A 14 -43.07 -36.87 -36.37
C THR A 14 -42.01 -37.59 -37.21
N ALA A 15 -40.83 -36.97 -37.36
CA ALA A 15 -39.51 -37.59 -37.13
C ALA A 15 -38.37 -36.70 -37.64
N VAL A 16 -37.93 -35.72 -36.86
CA VAL A 16 -36.50 -35.33 -36.86
C VAL A 16 -36.14 -34.97 -35.44
N GLY A 17 -35.24 -35.77 -34.86
CA GLY A 17 -34.86 -35.74 -33.46
C GLY A 17 -34.42 -34.36 -32.98
N SER A 18 -34.86 -34.04 -31.76
CA SER A 18 -34.28 -32.99 -30.94
C SER A 18 -32.79 -33.29 -30.72
N ILE A 19 -31.92 -32.67 -31.51
CA ILE A 19 -30.55 -32.44 -31.07
C ILE A 19 -30.68 -31.38 -29.98
N ALA A 20 -30.72 -31.85 -28.74
CA ALA A 20 -30.56 -31.00 -27.57
C ALA A 20 -29.28 -30.18 -27.78
N SER A 21 -29.45 -28.88 -27.92
CA SER A 21 -28.35 -27.93 -27.75
C SER A 21 -27.74 -28.19 -26.37
N PRO A 22 -26.43 -28.44 -26.27
CA PRO A 22 -25.82 -28.61 -24.97
C PRO A 22 -26.05 -27.33 -24.18
N GLU A 23 -26.72 -27.48 -23.03
CA GLU A 23 -26.84 -26.43 -22.02
C GLU A 23 -25.44 -25.84 -21.81
N ILE A 24 -25.27 -24.58 -22.23
CA ILE A 24 -24.05 -23.83 -22.00
C ILE A 24 -23.93 -23.68 -20.49
N ASN A 25 -23.05 -24.51 -19.91
CA ASN A 25 -22.60 -24.45 -18.54
C ASN A 25 -22.49 -22.99 -18.08
N THR A 26 -23.11 -22.71 -16.95
CA THR A 26 -23.06 -21.48 -16.16
C THR A 26 -21.65 -20.87 -16.19
N ARG A 27 -21.51 -19.80 -16.98
CA ARG A 27 -20.24 -19.12 -17.29
C ARG A 27 -19.58 -18.61 -16.01
N GLN A 28 -18.39 -19.12 -15.67
CA GLN A 28 -17.63 -18.71 -14.50
C GLN A 28 -17.09 -17.29 -14.69
N GLN A 29 -17.72 -16.32 -14.01
CA GLN A 29 -17.18 -14.97 -13.83
C GLN A 29 -15.78 -15.06 -13.20
N TYR A 30 -14.78 -14.44 -13.82
CA TYR A 30 -13.39 -14.49 -13.33
C TYR A 30 -13.31 -14.07 -11.87
N ASN A 31 -12.95 -15.02 -11.00
CA ASN A 31 -12.81 -14.79 -9.58
C ASN A 31 -11.43 -14.21 -9.27
N ILE A 32 -11.32 -12.88 -9.12
CA ILE A 32 -10.06 -12.22 -8.74
C ILE A 32 -9.57 -12.65 -7.34
N ASP A 33 -10.45 -13.19 -6.49
CA ASP A 33 -10.16 -13.57 -5.11
C ASP A 33 -9.53 -14.96 -4.96
N THR A 34 -8.91 -15.51 -6.01
CA THR A 34 -8.21 -16.79 -5.89
C THR A 34 -7.18 -16.77 -4.75
N PRO A 35 -6.93 -17.89 -4.04
CA PRO A 35 -5.91 -17.95 -3.00
C PRO A 35 -4.53 -17.51 -3.51
N PHE A 36 -4.19 -17.85 -4.76
CA PHE A 36 -2.94 -17.41 -5.38
C PHE A 36 -2.85 -15.88 -5.47
N ASN A 37 -3.93 -15.21 -5.90
CA ASN A 37 -3.95 -13.75 -5.97
C ASN A 37 -3.86 -13.14 -4.57
N GLN A 38 -4.57 -13.69 -3.58
CA GLN A 38 -4.49 -13.24 -2.18
C GLN A 38 -3.06 -13.32 -1.62
N TRP A 39 -2.37 -14.45 -1.80
CA TRP A 39 -0.97 -14.60 -1.41
C TRP A 39 -0.04 -13.67 -2.21
N SER A 40 -0.33 -13.44 -3.50
CA SER A 40 0.43 -12.51 -4.31
C SER A 40 0.32 -11.08 -3.78
N PHE A 41 -0.89 -10.65 -3.40
CA PHE A 41 -1.11 -9.32 -2.83
C PHE A 41 -0.53 -9.17 -1.43
N LEU A 42 -0.52 -10.23 -0.62
CA LEU A 42 0.24 -10.25 0.63
C LEU A 42 1.72 -9.99 0.37
N ALA A 43 2.31 -10.72 -0.60
CA ALA A 43 3.71 -10.57 -0.96
C ALA A 43 4.04 -9.18 -1.53
N PHE A 44 3.19 -8.65 -2.42
CA PHE A 44 3.34 -7.28 -2.91
C PHE A 44 3.23 -6.26 -1.79
N GLY A 45 2.34 -6.46 -0.83
CA GLY A 45 2.20 -5.61 0.35
C GLY A 45 3.49 -5.56 1.18
N ILE A 46 4.14 -6.71 1.37
CA ILE A 46 5.44 -6.76 2.03
C ILE A 46 6.48 -5.98 1.21
N ALA A 47 6.54 -6.21 -0.10
CA ALA A 47 7.50 -5.57 -0.99
C ALA A 47 7.33 -4.04 -1.11
N LEU A 48 6.12 -3.50 -0.85
CA LEU A 48 5.86 -2.06 -0.88
C LEU A 48 6.70 -1.26 0.13
N LEU A 49 6.90 -1.81 1.33
CA LEU A 49 7.57 -1.09 2.42
C LEU A 49 8.86 -1.76 2.90
N LEU A 50 9.08 -3.05 2.63
CA LEU A 50 10.29 -3.75 3.09
C LEU A 50 11.60 -3.01 2.78
N PRO A 51 11.81 -2.44 1.57
CA PRO A 51 13.06 -1.75 1.29
C PRO A 51 13.20 -0.42 2.02
N TRP A 52 12.11 0.32 2.18
CA TRP A 52 12.12 1.54 2.98
C TRP A 52 12.36 1.23 4.46
N ASN A 53 11.76 0.17 4.97
CA ASN A 53 12.03 -0.32 6.32
C ASN A 53 13.51 -0.74 6.47
N ALA A 54 14.14 -1.31 5.43
CA ALA A 54 15.57 -1.61 5.44
C ALA A 54 16.43 -0.33 5.56
N VAL A 55 16.08 0.74 4.82
CA VAL A 55 16.74 2.05 4.95
C VAL A 55 16.61 2.59 6.37
N ILE A 56 15.42 2.54 6.97
CA ILE A 56 15.19 2.98 8.36
C ILE A 56 16.00 2.12 9.33
N ALA A 57 16.00 0.79 9.17
CA ALA A 57 16.75 -0.13 10.03
C ALA A 57 18.27 0.06 9.90
N ALA A 58 18.74 0.56 8.76
CA ALA A 58 20.14 0.91 8.51
C ALA A 58 20.47 2.39 8.82
N MET A 59 19.56 3.16 9.42
CA MET A 59 19.76 4.61 9.55
C MET A 59 20.99 4.98 10.39
N ASP A 60 21.32 4.19 11.41
CA ASP A 60 22.52 4.37 12.24
C ASP A 60 23.81 4.35 11.41
N TYR A 61 23.86 3.49 10.38
CA TYR A 61 24.97 3.42 9.43
C TYR A 61 25.06 4.69 8.58
N PHE A 62 23.95 5.16 8.02
CA PHE A 62 23.96 6.37 7.19
C PHE A 62 24.32 7.62 7.98
N VAL A 63 23.84 7.76 9.22
CA VAL A 63 24.22 8.87 10.11
C VAL A 63 25.72 8.83 10.43
N THR A 64 26.31 7.64 10.55
CA THR A 64 27.75 7.49 10.78
C THR A 64 28.58 7.90 9.56
N ILE A 65 28.13 7.56 8.34
CA ILE A 65 28.86 7.89 7.10
C ILE A 65 28.64 9.34 6.64
N TYR A 66 27.46 9.90 6.91
CA TYR A 66 27.07 11.25 6.48
C TYR A 66 26.70 12.13 7.69
N PRO A 67 27.64 12.41 8.62
CA PRO A 67 27.34 13.09 9.87
C PRO A 67 26.78 14.50 9.68
N ASP A 68 27.29 15.25 8.69
CA ASP A 68 26.92 16.66 8.47
C ASP A 68 25.62 16.85 7.66
N GLN A 69 25.06 15.77 7.09
CA GLN A 69 24.01 15.85 6.08
C GLN A 69 22.61 15.44 6.57
N LYS A 70 22.47 15.06 7.85
CA LYS A 70 21.19 14.66 8.49
C LYS A 70 20.34 13.70 7.63
N PRO A 71 20.87 12.51 7.28
CA PRO A 71 20.26 11.58 6.32
C PRO A 71 18.85 11.10 6.73
N SER A 72 18.56 11.04 8.03
CA SER A 72 17.24 10.65 8.55
C SER A 72 16.11 11.55 8.04
N PHE A 73 16.37 12.85 7.88
CA PHE A 73 15.41 13.81 7.36
C PHE A 73 15.44 13.86 5.83
N THR A 74 16.63 14.00 5.24
CA THR A 74 16.76 14.24 3.80
C THR A 74 16.34 13.05 2.96
N PHE A 75 16.64 11.82 3.39
CA PHE A 75 16.19 10.62 2.67
C PHE A 75 14.67 10.48 2.73
N LEU A 76 14.05 10.77 3.86
CA LEU A 76 12.60 10.74 4.00
C LEU A 76 11.92 11.71 3.02
N VAL A 77 12.41 12.95 2.94
CA VAL A 77 11.89 13.95 2.00
C VAL A 77 12.15 13.53 0.56
N ALA A 78 13.36 13.02 0.26
CA ALA A 78 13.76 12.57 -1.06
C ALA A 78 12.95 11.38 -1.58
N VAL A 79 12.40 10.52 -0.72
CA VAL A 79 11.42 9.48 -1.14
C VAL A 79 10.02 10.06 -1.25
N SER A 80 9.57 10.76 -0.22
CA SER A 80 8.15 11.03 0.01
C SER A 80 7.57 12.06 -0.98
N VAL A 81 8.31 13.14 -1.24
CA VAL A 81 7.88 14.21 -2.16
C VAL A 81 7.73 13.70 -3.60
N PRO A 82 8.74 13.07 -4.23
CA PRO A 82 8.56 12.56 -5.58
C PRO A 82 7.53 11.43 -5.62
N MET A 83 7.42 10.60 -4.59
CA MET A 83 6.38 9.57 -4.52
C MET A 83 4.98 10.18 -4.64
N LEU A 84 4.66 11.24 -3.89
CA LEU A 84 3.37 11.93 -3.99
C LEU A 84 3.10 12.52 -5.37
N ILE A 85 4.09 13.23 -5.92
CA ILE A 85 3.98 13.89 -7.23
C ILE A 85 3.75 12.83 -8.31
N MET A 86 4.53 11.74 -8.28
CA MET A 86 4.42 10.67 -9.26
C MET A 86 3.10 9.91 -9.14
N GLN A 87 2.54 9.71 -7.94
CA GLN A 87 1.21 9.11 -7.79
C GLN A 87 0.11 9.95 -8.45
N ILE A 88 0.21 11.28 -8.42
CA ILE A 88 -0.71 12.16 -9.15
C ILE A 88 -0.59 11.91 -10.66
N PHE A 89 0.63 11.88 -11.19
CA PHE A 89 0.86 11.57 -12.62
C PHE A 89 0.37 10.16 -12.99
N CYS A 90 0.64 9.14 -12.18
CA CYS A 90 0.17 7.78 -12.45
C CYS A 90 -1.37 7.70 -12.48
N ASN A 91 -2.06 8.45 -11.63
CA ASN A 91 -3.52 8.53 -11.66
C ASN A 91 -4.06 9.32 -12.85
N LEU A 92 -3.38 10.40 -13.26
CA LEU A 92 -3.75 11.19 -14.44
C LEU A 92 -3.54 10.44 -15.76
N LEU A 93 -2.44 9.68 -15.85
CA LEU A 93 -2.06 8.87 -17.01
C LEU A 93 -2.59 7.43 -16.93
N ARG A 94 -3.61 7.19 -16.08
CA ARG A 94 -4.20 5.86 -15.91
C ARG A 94 -4.77 5.37 -17.24
N GLY A 95 -4.40 4.14 -17.62
CA GLY A 95 -4.78 3.52 -18.89
C GLY A 95 -3.77 3.75 -20.02
N GLN A 96 -2.87 4.73 -19.88
CA GLN A 96 -1.75 4.92 -20.81
C GLN A 96 -0.51 4.13 -20.37
N ILE A 97 -0.33 3.96 -19.05
CA ILE A 97 0.76 3.17 -18.49
C ILE A 97 0.30 1.73 -18.29
N SER A 98 1.05 0.76 -18.85
CA SER A 98 0.74 -0.64 -18.69
C SER A 98 0.95 -1.12 -17.25
N LEU A 99 0.14 -2.11 -16.83
CA LEU A 99 0.27 -2.73 -15.51
C LEU A 99 1.60 -3.48 -15.35
N ARG A 100 2.15 -4.02 -16.45
CA ARG A 100 3.48 -4.65 -16.48
C ARG A 100 4.60 -3.71 -16.04
N VAL A 101 4.59 -2.49 -16.56
CA VAL A 101 5.56 -1.46 -16.15
C VAL A 101 5.32 -1.06 -14.71
N SER A 102 4.06 -0.77 -14.35
CA SER A 102 3.74 -0.22 -13.03
C SER A 102 3.92 -1.22 -11.88
N LEU A 103 3.85 -2.52 -12.15
CA LEU A 103 4.00 -3.58 -11.15
C LEU A 103 5.35 -4.30 -11.28
N THR A 104 5.58 -5.01 -12.38
CA THR A 104 6.77 -5.87 -12.55
C THR A 104 8.04 -5.04 -12.71
N SER A 105 8.07 -4.08 -13.63
CA SER A 105 9.27 -3.25 -13.81
C SER A 105 9.57 -2.42 -12.57
N ALA A 106 8.53 -1.87 -11.91
CA ALA A 106 8.70 -1.14 -10.65
C ALA A 106 9.30 -2.01 -9.53
N LEU A 107 8.85 -3.26 -9.36
CA LEU A 107 9.43 -4.21 -8.41
C LEU A 107 10.89 -4.53 -8.73
N PHE A 108 11.19 -4.82 -9.99
CA PHE A 108 12.56 -5.13 -10.43
C PHE A 108 13.51 -3.95 -10.23
N ILE A 109 13.10 -2.74 -10.65
CA ILE A 109 13.92 -1.52 -10.52
C ILE A 109 14.13 -1.18 -9.05
N ASN A 110 13.09 -1.21 -8.22
CA ASN A 110 13.25 -0.97 -6.79
C ASN A 110 14.14 -2.03 -6.12
N GLY A 111 14.07 -3.30 -6.54
CA GLY A 111 14.99 -4.34 -6.07
C GLY A 111 16.44 -4.00 -6.35
N SER A 112 16.73 -3.57 -7.58
CA SER A 112 18.07 -3.12 -7.98
C SER A 112 18.51 -1.87 -7.22
N LEU A 113 17.64 -0.86 -7.06
CA LEU A 113 17.96 0.35 -6.29
C LEU A 113 18.24 0.03 -4.82
N THR A 114 17.50 -0.91 -4.23
CA THR A 114 17.71 -1.38 -2.84
C THR A 114 19.09 -2.02 -2.66
N LEU A 115 19.57 -2.78 -3.65
CA LEU A 115 20.93 -3.32 -3.59
C LEU A 115 21.98 -2.21 -3.79
N LEU A 116 21.72 -1.27 -4.70
CA LEU A 116 22.61 -0.12 -4.93
C LEU A 116 22.76 0.73 -3.65
N THR A 117 21.70 0.92 -2.86
CA THR A 117 21.78 1.66 -1.58
C THR A 117 22.74 1.02 -0.58
N ALA A 118 22.99 -0.28 -0.67
CA ALA A 118 24.00 -0.96 0.15
C ALA A 118 25.43 -0.74 -0.36
N ILE A 119 25.60 -0.69 -1.69
CA ILE A 119 26.90 -0.70 -2.37
C ILE A 119 27.51 0.70 -2.48
N ILE A 120 26.70 1.72 -2.79
CA ILE A 120 27.17 3.09 -3.06
C ILE A 120 28.07 3.66 -1.95
N PRO A 121 27.67 3.59 -0.65
CA PRO A 121 28.50 4.14 0.42
C PRO A 121 29.81 3.38 0.64
N GLN A 122 29.95 2.16 0.11
CA GLN A 122 31.15 1.33 0.24
C GLN A 122 32.14 1.53 -0.90
N VAL A 123 31.65 1.84 -2.11
CA VAL A 123 32.48 1.97 -3.32
C VAL A 123 32.99 3.40 -3.51
N ILE A 124 32.21 4.40 -3.10
CA ILE A 124 32.54 5.81 -3.33
C ILE A 124 33.19 6.39 -2.08
N SER A 125 34.51 6.63 -2.15
CA SER A 125 35.29 7.17 -1.03
C SER A 125 34.97 8.63 -0.70
N ASP A 126 34.54 9.43 -1.68
CA ASP A 126 34.14 10.82 -1.44
C ASP A 126 32.73 10.90 -0.82
N GLN A 127 32.65 11.37 0.42
CA GLN A 127 31.41 11.41 1.20
C GLN A 127 30.33 12.27 0.56
N ASN A 128 30.69 13.43 0.02
CA ASN A 128 29.73 14.35 -0.60
C ASN A 128 29.15 13.77 -1.89
N THR A 129 30.00 13.26 -2.78
CA THR A 129 29.57 12.60 -4.01
C THR A 129 28.70 11.38 -3.72
N SER A 130 29.12 10.55 -2.75
CA SER A 130 28.36 9.37 -2.30
C SER A 130 26.97 9.76 -1.81
N TYR A 131 26.87 10.82 -1.00
CA TYR A 131 25.61 11.32 -0.47
C TYR A 131 24.67 11.86 -1.57
N TYR A 132 25.16 12.67 -2.51
CA TYR A 132 24.32 13.18 -3.61
C TYR A 132 23.82 12.05 -4.53
N ILE A 133 24.65 11.05 -4.79
CA ILE A 133 24.24 9.87 -5.56
C ILE A 133 23.16 9.09 -4.79
N MET A 134 23.32 8.92 -3.47
CA MET A 134 22.29 8.32 -2.62
C MET A 134 20.96 9.09 -2.70
N LEU A 135 20.98 10.42 -2.67
CA LEU A 135 19.75 11.23 -2.83
C LEU A 135 19.07 10.98 -4.18
N VAL A 136 19.84 10.86 -5.28
CA VAL A 136 19.27 10.52 -6.60
C VAL A 136 18.67 9.12 -6.62
N VAL A 137 19.36 8.13 -6.03
CA VAL A 137 18.85 6.74 -5.94
C VAL A 137 17.55 6.69 -5.15
N VAL A 138 17.52 7.36 -3.99
CA VAL A 138 16.35 7.43 -3.10
C VAL A 138 15.19 8.20 -3.76
N PHE A 139 15.48 9.22 -4.56
CA PHE A 139 14.49 9.93 -5.39
C PHE A 139 13.84 9.00 -6.43
N ILE A 140 14.66 8.26 -7.20
CA ILE A 140 14.15 7.32 -8.22
C ILE A 140 13.37 6.19 -7.54
N PHE A 141 13.84 5.73 -6.38
CA PHE A 141 13.14 4.75 -5.56
C PHE A 141 11.73 5.23 -5.17
N GLY A 142 11.59 6.48 -4.70
CA GLY A 142 10.29 7.08 -4.41
C GLY A 142 9.36 7.13 -5.64
N CYS A 143 9.90 7.51 -6.80
CA CYS A 143 9.15 7.48 -8.07
C CYS A 143 8.67 6.07 -8.43
N MET A 144 9.51 5.04 -8.31
CA MET A 144 9.14 3.67 -8.65
C MET A 144 8.15 3.07 -7.65
N ILE A 145 8.26 3.42 -6.36
CA ILE A 145 7.24 3.08 -5.36
C ILE A 145 5.89 3.70 -5.72
N ALA A 146 5.85 4.93 -6.25
CA ALA A 146 4.59 5.54 -6.68
C ALA A 146 3.86 4.71 -7.74
N PHE A 147 4.58 4.24 -8.77
CA PHE A 147 4.02 3.33 -9.77
C PHE A 147 3.48 2.05 -9.12
N LEU A 148 4.31 1.45 -8.25
CA LEU A 148 3.98 0.18 -7.60
C LEU A 148 2.77 0.30 -6.68
N GLN A 149 2.70 1.31 -5.82
CA GLN A 149 1.56 1.56 -4.94
C GLN A 149 0.29 1.86 -5.73
N THR A 150 0.38 2.71 -6.77
CA THR A 150 -0.78 3.04 -7.61
C THR A 150 -1.34 1.79 -8.29
N ALA A 151 -0.46 0.90 -8.79
CA ALA A 151 -0.85 -0.37 -9.39
C ALA A 151 -1.45 -1.35 -8.37
N CYS A 152 -0.77 -1.57 -7.24
CA CYS A 152 -1.22 -2.50 -6.21
C CYS A 152 -2.57 -2.07 -5.62
N TYR A 153 -2.71 -0.82 -5.16
CA TYR A 153 -3.99 -0.36 -4.62
C TYR A 153 -5.07 -0.27 -5.70
N GLY A 154 -4.70 0.04 -6.94
CA GLY A 154 -5.65 0.08 -8.04
C GLY A 154 -6.21 -1.29 -8.42
N VAL A 155 -5.41 -2.36 -8.38
CA VAL A 155 -5.93 -3.71 -8.62
C VAL A 155 -6.62 -4.26 -7.37
N ALA A 156 -6.06 -4.00 -6.17
CA ALA A 156 -6.63 -4.47 -4.91
C ALA A 156 -8.00 -3.84 -4.62
N GLY A 157 -8.24 -2.59 -5.01
CA GLY A 157 -9.48 -1.86 -4.70
C GLY A 157 -10.75 -2.52 -5.22
N VAL A 158 -10.64 -3.41 -6.22
CA VAL A 158 -11.78 -4.18 -6.73
C VAL A 158 -12.29 -5.20 -5.71
N SER A 159 -11.44 -5.64 -4.77
CA SER A 159 -11.76 -6.66 -3.78
C SER A 159 -11.26 -6.33 -2.37
N MET A 160 -12.16 -6.46 -1.40
CA MET A 160 -11.81 -6.37 0.02
C MET A 160 -10.74 -7.39 0.42
N LYS A 161 -10.78 -8.61 -0.12
CA LYS A 161 -9.82 -9.67 0.25
C LYS A 161 -8.42 -9.30 -0.21
N LEU A 162 -8.27 -8.84 -1.46
CA LEU A 162 -6.97 -8.40 -1.98
C LEU A 162 -6.46 -7.17 -1.24
N THR A 163 -7.33 -6.19 -0.98
CA THR A 163 -6.99 -4.99 -0.20
C THR A 163 -6.52 -5.37 1.21
N THR A 164 -7.20 -6.31 1.87
CA THR A 164 -6.82 -6.81 3.19
C THR A 164 -5.44 -7.44 3.16
N GLN A 165 -5.18 -8.37 2.23
CA GLN A 165 -3.89 -9.04 2.14
C GLN A 165 -2.75 -8.06 1.85
N LEU A 166 -2.99 -7.10 0.95
CA LEU A 166 -2.03 -6.02 0.67
C LEU A 166 -1.71 -5.22 1.94
N MET A 167 -2.73 -4.78 2.69
CA MET A 167 -2.56 -4.01 3.92
C MET A 167 -1.86 -4.82 5.02
N VAL A 168 -2.23 -6.09 5.21
CA VAL A 168 -1.56 -6.98 6.18
C VAL A 168 -0.09 -7.16 5.79
N GLY A 169 0.21 -7.32 4.50
CA GLY A 169 1.58 -7.43 3.99
C GLY A 169 2.41 -6.19 4.31
N VAL A 170 1.82 -5.00 4.13
CA VAL A 170 2.45 -3.72 4.51
C VAL A 170 2.85 -3.72 6.00
N GLY A 171 1.98 -4.19 6.90
CA GLY A 171 2.30 -4.30 8.33
C GLY A 171 3.39 -5.36 8.63
N LEU A 172 3.29 -6.54 8.01
CA LEU A 172 4.28 -7.61 8.16
C LEU A 172 5.69 -7.19 7.72
N SER A 173 5.79 -6.33 6.70
CA SER A 173 7.10 -5.83 6.23
C SER A 173 7.91 -5.18 7.35
N SER A 174 7.26 -4.40 8.21
CA SER A 174 7.91 -3.69 9.30
C SER A 174 8.26 -4.63 10.45
N ILE A 175 7.43 -5.64 10.73
CA ILE A 175 7.73 -6.68 11.72
C ILE A 175 8.96 -7.49 11.30
N ILE A 176 9.01 -7.95 10.04
CA ILE A 176 10.15 -8.72 9.50
C ILE A 176 11.45 -7.93 9.70
N MET A 177 11.45 -6.65 9.31
CA MET A 177 12.65 -5.83 9.40
C MET A 177 13.03 -5.50 10.84
N ASN A 178 12.06 -5.27 11.73
CA ASN A 178 12.33 -5.02 13.14
C ASN A 178 12.92 -6.25 13.84
N VAL A 179 12.40 -7.45 13.56
CA VAL A 179 12.96 -8.70 14.08
C VAL A 179 14.38 -8.88 13.60
N LEU A 180 14.64 -8.63 12.31
CA LEU A 180 15.98 -8.68 11.76
C LEU A 180 16.92 -7.67 12.43
N ARG A 181 16.48 -6.43 12.66
CA ARG A 181 17.24 -5.41 13.39
C ARG A 181 17.57 -5.84 14.82
N MET A 182 16.63 -6.46 15.55
CA MET A 182 16.87 -6.97 16.91
C MET A 182 17.88 -8.11 16.93
N ILE A 183 17.81 -9.04 15.95
CA ILE A 183 18.81 -10.11 15.81
C ILE A 183 20.20 -9.50 15.59
N PHE A 184 20.31 -8.50 14.72
CA PHE A 184 21.58 -7.81 14.47
C PHE A 184 22.10 -7.08 15.70
N LEU A 185 21.23 -6.37 16.42
CA LEU A 185 21.58 -5.69 17.67
C LEU A 185 22.13 -6.68 18.72
N ALA A 186 21.67 -7.93 18.71
CA ALA A 186 22.15 -8.98 19.62
C ALA A 186 23.43 -9.68 19.16
N THR A 187 23.72 -9.74 17.85
CA THR A 187 24.72 -10.68 17.28
C THR A 187 25.88 -10.00 16.56
N VAL A 188 25.70 -8.79 16.03
CA VAL A 188 26.68 -8.14 15.14
C VAL A 188 27.00 -6.74 15.65
N GLN A 189 28.28 -6.52 15.98
CA GLN A 189 28.76 -5.21 16.44
C GLN A 189 29.09 -4.23 15.29
N SER A 190 29.12 -4.70 14.04
CA SER A 190 29.44 -3.90 12.86
C SER A 190 28.19 -3.41 12.12
N TYR A 191 27.98 -2.09 12.10
CA TYR A 191 26.89 -1.46 11.34
C TYR A 191 26.98 -1.72 9.84
N ALA A 192 28.21 -1.80 9.30
CA ALA A 192 28.45 -2.06 7.87
C ALA A 192 27.94 -3.45 7.44
N ALA A 193 28.18 -4.47 8.27
CA ALA A 193 27.66 -5.82 8.02
C ALA A 193 26.13 -5.86 8.12
N GLY A 194 25.56 -5.10 9.07
CA GLY A 194 24.11 -4.97 9.27
C GLY A 194 23.37 -4.47 8.04
N GLN A 195 23.79 -3.34 7.47
CA GLN A 195 23.06 -2.79 6.33
C GLN A 195 23.12 -3.72 5.12
N ILE A 196 24.27 -4.35 4.85
CA ILE A 196 24.42 -5.27 3.72
C ILE A 196 23.37 -6.39 3.80
N VAL A 197 23.16 -6.97 4.98
CA VAL A 197 22.18 -8.05 5.16
C VAL A 197 20.75 -7.54 5.03
N PHE A 198 20.41 -6.39 5.64
CA PHE A 198 19.06 -5.80 5.52
C PHE A 198 18.69 -5.54 4.06
N PHE A 199 19.59 -4.90 3.30
CA PHE A 199 19.36 -4.59 1.90
C PHE A 199 19.41 -5.82 1.00
N SER A 200 20.25 -6.82 1.28
CA SER A 200 20.32 -8.06 0.50
C SER A 200 19.03 -8.88 0.63
N ILE A 201 18.53 -9.05 1.86
CA ILE A 201 17.26 -9.75 2.11
C ILE A 201 16.11 -9.01 1.44
N SER A 202 16.06 -7.68 1.57
CA SER A 202 15.03 -6.87 0.93
C SER A 202 15.09 -6.95 -0.60
N GLY A 203 16.27 -6.78 -1.20
CA GLY A 203 16.47 -6.85 -2.65
C GLY A 203 16.10 -8.23 -3.22
N ALA A 204 16.52 -9.31 -2.56
CA ALA A 204 16.15 -10.68 -2.94
C ALA A 204 14.62 -10.88 -2.89
N TYR A 205 13.96 -10.36 -1.86
CA TYR A 205 12.50 -10.41 -1.74
C TYR A 205 11.80 -9.63 -2.86
N MET A 206 12.34 -8.47 -3.26
CA MET A 206 11.80 -7.69 -4.38
C MET A 206 11.90 -8.44 -5.71
N TYR A 207 13.01 -9.10 -5.99
CA TYR A 207 13.14 -9.92 -7.21
C TYR A 207 12.21 -11.13 -7.21
N LEU A 208 12.03 -11.78 -6.05
CA LEU A 208 11.02 -12.83 -5.89
C LEU A 208 9.62 -12.30 -6.20
N CYS A 209 9.26 -11.13 -5.68
CA CYS A 209 7.98 -10.49 -5.95
C CYS A 209 7.84 -10.08 -7.42
N SER A 210 8.92 -9.61 -8.06
CA SER A 210 8.94 -9.30 -9.49
C SER A 210 8.72 -10.55 -10.35
N PHE A 211 9.22 -11.71 -9.95
CA PHE A 211 8.93 -12.97 -10.64
C PHE A 211 7.46 -13.38 -10.42
N LEU A 212 6.97 -13.27 -9.18
CA LEU A 212 5.58 -13.56 -8.84
C LEU A 212 4.60 -12.65 -9.59
N SER A 213 4.95 -11.37 -9.79
CA SER A 213 4.12 -10.43 -10.54
C SER A 213 3.99 -10.79 -12.01
N VAL A 214 5.00 -11.40 -12.64
CA VAL A 214 4.89 -11.92 -14.01
C VAL A 214 3.84 -13.03 -14.09
N ILE A 215 3.82 -13.96 -13.13
CA ILE A 215 2.84 -15.05 -13.07
C ILE A 215 1.44 -14.48 -12.84
N PHE A 216 1.31 -13.58 -11.87
CA PHE A 216 0.06 -12.89 -11.59
C PHE A 216 -0.49 -12.16 -12.82
N LEU A 217 0.34 -11.37 -13.51
CA LEU A 217 -0.09 -10.60 -14.68
C LEU A 217 -0.49 -11.46 -15.86
N ARG A 218 0.22 -12.56 -16.12
CA ARG A 218 -0.19 -13.51 -17.17
C ARG A 218 -1.59 -14.06 -16.92
N SER A 219 -1.91 -14.38 -15.66
CA SER A 219 -3.24 -14.82 -15.27
C SER A 219 -4.26 -13.67 -15.38
N TYR A 220 -3.93 -12.50 -14.84
CA TYR A 220 -4.82 -11.34 -14.79
C TYR A 220 -5.20 -10.81 -16.18
N GLU A 221 -4.21 -10.56 -17.04
CA GLU A 221 -4.43 -10.04 -18.40
C GLU A 221 -5.20 -11.01 -19.28
N ARG A 222 -4.93 -12.33 -19.17
CA ARG A 222 -5.68 -13.36 -19.89
C ARG A 222 -7.17 -13.29 -19.55
N ASN A 223 -7.51 -13.13 -18.28
CA ASN A 223 -8.89 -13.09 -17.83
C ASN A 223 -9.58 -11.76 -18.12
N GLN A 224 -8.85 -10.63 -18.07
CA GLN A 224 -9.35 -9.33 -18.53
C GLN A 224 -9.71 -9.37 -20.02
N PHE A 225 -8.83 -9.91 -20.86
CA PHE A 225 -9.07 -10.05 -22.29
C PHE A 225 -10.32 -10.89 -22.61
N LEU A 226 -10.52 -11.99 -21.88
CA LEU A 226 -11.72 -12.84 -22.03
C LEU A 226 -12.98 -12.06 -21.66
N ASN A 227 -12.98 -11.33 -20.55
CA ASN A 227 -14.11 -10.51 -20.12
C ASN A 227 -14.40 -9.36 -21.11
N ASP A 228 -13.38 -8.69 -21.64
CA ASP A 228 -13.54 -7.62 -22.61
C ASP A 228 -14.09 -8.16 -23.94
N THR A 229 -13.63 -9.33 -24.38
CA THR A 229 -14.16 -10.02 -25.57
C THR A 229 -15.63 -10.41 -25.36
N GLU A 230 -16.00 -10.91 -24.18
CA GLU A 230 -17.40 -11.18 -23.83
C GLU A 230 -18.25 -9.91 -23.79
N GLN A 231 -17.72 -8.80 -23.25
CA GLN A 231 -18.43 -7.53 -23.23
C GLN A 231 -18.61 -6.94 -24.61
N ILE A 232 -17.59 -6.99 -25.48
CA ILE A 232 -17.68 -6.56 -26.89
C ILE A 232 -18.75 -7.37 -27.62
N ASN A 233 -18.73 -8.70 -27.49
CA ASN A 233 -19.77 -9.57 -28.07
C ASN A 233 -21.19 -9.24 -27.55
N ASN A 234 -21.31 -8.73 -26.33
CA ASN A 234 -22.60 -8.30 -25.75
C ASN A 234 -22.96 -6.83 -26.06
N SER A 235 -22.02 -5.99 -26.50
CA SER A 235 -22.17 -4.53 -26.64
C SER A 235 -22.13 -4.02 -28.08
N GLU A 236 -22.07 -4.91 -29.08
CA GLU A 236 -22.31 -4.60 -30.51
C GLU A 236 -23.68 -3.95 -30.81
N LEU A 237 -24.53 -3.68 -29.79
CA LEU A 237 -25.80 -2.97 -29.94
C LEU A 237 -25.75 -1.45 -29.66
N LYS A 238 -24.69 -0.86 -29.07
CA LYS A 238 -24.62 0.61 -28.85
C LYS A 238 -23.19 1.14 -28.80
N GLN A 239 -22.69 1.72 -29.89
CA GLN A 239 -21.44 2.51 -29.89
C GLN A 239 -21.70 4.00 -30.14
N GLY A 240 -21.00 4.83 -29.36
CA GLY A 240 -20.79 6.26 -29.60
C GLY A 240 -19.34 6.63 -29.23
N PRO A 241 -18.78 7.73 -29.77
CA PRO A 241 -17.32 7.90 -29.90
C PRO A 241 -16.62 8.31 -28.59
N ASN A 242 -15.40 7.80 -28.43
CA ASN A 242 -14.45 8.12 -27.36
C ASN A 242 -13.95 9.58 -27.44
N THR A 243 -13.99 10.30 -26.32
CA THR A 243 -13.36 11.62 -26.16
C THR A 243 -12.21 11.55 -25.14
N GLY A 244 -11.00 11.89 -25.56
CA GLY A 244 -9.76 11.81 -24.77
C GLY A 244 -9.52 13.01 -23.84
N ASP A 245 -8.74 12.76 -22.78
CA ASP A 245 -8.20 13.64 -21.72
C ASP A 245 -9.16 14.45 -20.84
N LYS A 246 -10.09 15.24 -21.41
CA LYS A 246 -11.15 15.89 -20.59
C LYS A 246 -12.05 14.86 -19.90
N SER A 247 -12.10 13.64 -20.43
CA SER A 247 -12.81 12.50 -19.86
C SER A 247 -12.14 11.94 -18.60
N MET A 248 -10.80 11.92 -18.52
CA MET A 248 -10.09 11.31 -17.40
C MET A 248 -10.19 12.18 -16.14
N ILE A 249 -9.90 13.48 -16.24
CA ILE A 249 -10.03 14.41 -15.10
C ILE A 249 -11.48 14.41 -14.57
N LYS A 250 -12.47 14.36 -15.46
CA LYS A 250 -13.89 14.24 -15.09
C LYS A 250 -14.18 12.92 -14.35
N ARG A 251 -13.59 11.80 -14.79
CA ARG A 251 -13.71 10.48 -14.14
C ARG A 251 -13.04 10.49 -12.76
N LEU A 252 -11.82 11.00 -12.64
CA LEU A 252 -11.12 11.21 -11.35
C LEU A 252 -11.98 11.99 -10.39
N TRP A 253 -12.50 13.14 -10.81
CA TRP A 253 -13.29 14.00 -9.94
C TRP A 253 -14.61 13.35 -9.52
N LYS A 254 -15.25 12.59 -10.42
CA LYS A 254 -16.44 11.80 -10.09
C LYS A 254 -16.16 10.77 -9.00
N VAL A 255 -15.07 10.01 -9.12
CA VAL A 255 -14.68 9.00 -8.12
C VAL A 255 -14.25 9.67 -6.82
N TYR A 256 -13.47 10.75 -6.90
CA TYR A 256 -13.01 11.51 -5.74
C TYR A 256 -14.17 12.03 -4.89
N LYS A 257 -15.23 12.55 -5.53
CA LYS A 257 -16.44 13.04 -4.83
C LYS A 257 -17.14 11.98 -3.99
N ILE A 258 -16.96 10.70 -4.30
CA ILE A 258 -17.57 9.59 -3.55
C ILE A 258 -16.61 9.12 -2.47
N ASN A 259 -15.31 9.01 -2.80
CA ASN A 259 -14.32 8.44 -1.89
C ASN A 259 -13.75 9.44 -0.86
N TYR A 260 -13.90 10.76 -1.05
CA TYR A 260 -13.22 11.76 -0.22
C TYR A 260 -13.48 11.62 1.29
N PRO A 261 -14.67 11.23 1.80
CA PRO A 261 -14.86 11.08 3.24
C PRO A 261 -13.98 9.98 3.79
N ALA A 262 -13.86 8.86 3.07
CA ALA A 262 -12.99 7.76 3.44
C ALA A 262 -11.51 8.15 3.28
N GLY A 263 -11.18 8.80 2.16
CA GLY A 263 -9.83 9.29 1.84
C GLY A 263 -9.29 10.25 2.89
N LEU A 264 -10.04 11.30 3.25
CA LEU A 264 -9.63 12.25 4.28
C LEU A 264 -9.52 11.62 5.67
N SER A 265 -10.35 10.63 5.97
CA SER A 265 -10.25 9.88 7.23
C SER A 265 -8.98 9.02 7.31
N VAL A 266 -8.55 8.45 6.17
CA VAL A 266 -7.25 7.75 6.05
C VAL A 266 -6.09 8.76 6.18
N VAL A 267 -6.18 9.91 5.51
CA VAL A 267 -5.21 11.01 5.65
C VAL A 267 -5.05 11.40 7.12
N LEU A 268 -6.16 11.64 7.83
CA LEU A 268 -6.15 11.97 9.26
C LEU A 268 -5.50 10.88 10.10
N THR A 269 -5.86 9.62 9.86
CA THR A 269 -5.35 8.46 10.61
C THR A 269 -3.83 8.38 10.51
N PHE A 270 -3.28 8.48 9.29
CA PHE A 270 -1.85 8.43 9.03
C PHE A 270 -1.12 9.72 9.40
N ALA A 271 -1.75 10.89 9.25
CA ALA A 271 -1.16 12.15 9.68
C ALA A 271 -0.91 12.14 11.18
N ILE A 272 -1.93 11.78 11.98
CA ILE A 272 -1.77 11.60 13.42
C ILE A 272 -0.70 10.54 13.72
N GLN A 273 -0.72 9.40 13.01
CA GLN A 273 0.25 8.32 13.21
C GLN A 273 1.70 8.81 13.06
N TYR A 274 2.03 9.40 11.90
CA TYR A 274 3.38 9.80 11.54
C TYR A 274 3.83 11.13 12.17
N THR A 275 2.93 11.89 12.79
CA THR A 275 3.32 13.01 13.65
C THR A 275 4.01 12.54 14.93
N TYR A 276 3.55 11.43 15.52
CA TYR A 276 4.03 10.98 16.83
C TYR A 276 4.93 9.73 16.76
N PHE A 277 4.66 8.81 15.84
CA PHE A 277 5.43 7.58 15.70
C PHE A 277 6.57 7.71 14.67
N PRO A 278 7.79 7.22 14.98
CA PRO A 278 8.23 6.74 16.29
C PRO A 278 8.74 7.86 17.21
N GLY A 279 9.13 9.02 16.67
CA GLY A 279 9.95 10.02 17.36
C GLY A 279 9.42 10.47 18.73
N VAL A 280 8.20 11.00 18.79
CA VAL A 280 7.63 11.52 20.05
C VAL A 280 7.44 10.41 21.09
N MET A 281 7.16 9.19 20.65
CA MET A 281 6.97 8.06 21.57
C MET A 281 8.25 7.59 22.24
N LEU A 282 9.39 7.79 21.59
CA LEU A 282 10.69 7.41 22.14
C LEU A 282 11.18 8.36 23.24
N ILE A 283 10.53 9.50 23.46
CA ILE A 283 10.92 10.47 24.50
C ILE A 283 10.60 9.96 25.90
N LYS A 284 9.51 9.21 26.05
CA LYS A 284 9.11 8.63 27.33
C LYS A 284 9.63 7.20 27.42
N GLU A 285 10.88 7.06 27.86
CA GLU A 285 11.47 5.76 28.15
C GLU A 285 10.70 5.04 29.27
N LEU A 286 10.44 3.75 29.08
CA LEU A 286 9.81 2.92 30.10
C LEU A 286 10.87 2.55 31.15
N SER A 287 10.48 2.60 32.42
CA SER A 287 11.40 2.52 33.56
C SER A 287 12.23 1.23 33.64
N PHE A 288 11.76 0.16 32.99
CA PHE A 288 12.41 -1.15 32.98
C PHE A 288 13.42 -1.35 31.83
N PHE A 289 13.61 -0.37 30.95
CA PHE A 289 14.68 -0.40 29.95
C PHE A 289 15.91 0.37 30.43
N THR A 290 17.08 -0.22 30.19
CA THR A 290 18.39 0.38 30.50
C THR A 290 19.17 0.78 29.25
N ASN A 291 18.77 0.30 28.08
CA ASN A 291 19.42 0.54 26.80
C ASN A 291 18.41 1.10 25.79
N PHE A 292 18.66 2.31 25.30
CA PHE A 292 17.78 3.01 24.38
C PHE A 292 17.57 2.26 23.05
N ALA A 293 18.60 1.61 22.50
CA ALA A 293 18.47 0.87 21.24
C ALA A 293 17.52 -0.33 21.36
N TRP A 294 17.56 -1.04 22.49
CA TRP A 294 16.61 -2.10 22.82
C TRP A 294 15.20 -1.56 23.08
N PHE A 295 15.09 -0.48 23.86
CA PHE A 295 13.82 0.20 24.11
C PHE A 295 13.13 0.59 22.80
N ALA A 296 13.84 1.32 21.92
CA ALA A 296 13.31 1.77 20.65
C ALA A 296 12.90 0.60 19.74
N SER A 297 13.75 -0.42 19.64
CA SER A 297 13.47 -1.59 18.79
C SER A 297 12.25 -2.37 19.27
N ILE A 298 12.10 -2.57 20.57
CA ILE A 298 10.94 -3.29 21.14
C ILE A 298 9.66 -2.46 21.03
N LEU A 299 9.71 -1.16 21.32
CA LEU A 299 8.55 -0.27 21.21
C LEU A 299 8.03 -0.20 19.77
N ILE A 300 8.93 -0.01 18.79
CA ILE A 300 8.58 0.03 17.37
C ILE A 300 8.04 -1.34 16.91
N THR A 301 8.60 -2.44 17.40
CA THR A 301 8.09 -3.79 17.12
C THR A 301 6.68 -3.99 17.68
N PHE A 302 6.45 -3.58 18.93
CA PHE A 302 5.13 -3.66 19.55
C PHE A 302 4.09 -2.86 18.76
N HIS A 303 4.42 -1.63 18.37
CA HIS A 303 3.58 -0.82 17.48
C HIS A 303 3.21 -1.58 16.19
N ASN A 304 4.21 -2.10 15.47
CA ASN A 304 3.99 -2.77 14.18
C ASN A 304 3.21 -4.09 14.33
N ILE A 305 3.37 -4.82 15.44
CA ILE A 305 2.56 -6.00 15.76
C ILE A 305 1.10 -5.60 15.95
N CYS A 306 0.82 -4.61 16.80
CA CYS A 306 -0.53 -4.14 17.06
C CYS A 306 -1.20 -3.55 15.82
N ASP A 307 -0.48 -2.76 15.02
CA ASP A 307 -0.95 -2.24 13.73
C ASP A 307 -1.32 -3.38 12.78
N THR A 308 -0.45 -4.39 12.63
CA THR A 308 -0.71 -5.56 11.78
C THR A 308 -1.91 -6.38 12.25
N ILE A 309 -2.07 -6.55 13.57
CA ILE A 309 -3.27 -7.17 14.16
C ILE A 309 -4.51 -6.35 13.78
N GLY A 310 -4.48 -5.03 13.93
CA GLY A 310 -5.56 -4.13 13.51
C GLY A 310 -5.95 -4.32 12.05
N ARG A 311 -4.96 -4.37 11.14
CA ARG A 311 -5.20 -4.60 9.70
C ARG A 311 -5.84 -5.96 9.42
N THR A 312 -5.39 -6.99 10.15
CA THR A 312 -5.92 -8.35 10.03
C THR A 312 -7.37 -8.44 10.53
N LEU A 313 -7.67 -7.76 11.64
CA LEU A 313 -9.02 -7.69 12.20
C LEU A 313 -9.99 -6.96 11.25
N ALA A 314 -9.56 -5.86 10.62
CA ALA A 314 -10.38 -5.11 9.67
C ALA A 314 -10.85 -5.95 8.48
N GLY A 315 -10.04 -6.92 8.04
CA GLY A 315 -10.40 -7.84 6.95
C GLY A 315 -11.34 -8.98 7.36
N LYS A 316 -11.52 -9.22 8.67
CA LYS A 316 -12.40 -10.29 9.19
C LYS A 316 -13.67 -9.74 9.83
N TYR A 317 -13.58 -8.63 10.55
CA TYR A 317 -14.64 -8.08 11.37
C TYR A 317 -14.76 -6.58 11.13
N ILE A 318 -15.80 -6.17 10.40
CA ILE A 318 -16.15 -4.76 10.20
C ILE A 318 -17.19 -4.37 11.23
N ILE A 319 -16.75 -3.67 12.27
CA ILE A 319 -17.57 -3.26 13.42
C ILE A 319 -18.13 -1.85 13.22
N VAL A 320 -17.37 -0.99 12.55
CA VAL A 320 -17.73 0.40 12.28
C VAL A 320 -18.43 0.48 10.94
N SER A 321 -19.62 1.09 10.86
CA SER A 321 -20.33 1.28 9.60
C SER A 321 -19.69 2.40 8.76
N LYS A 322 -19.88 2.36 7.43
CA LYS A 322 -19.35 3.37 6.49
C LYS A 322 -19.75 4.81 6.85
N GLN A 323 -20.97 4.99 7.36
CA GLN A 323 -21.49 6.29 7.79
C GLN A 323 -20.81 6.81 9.06
N MET A 324 -20.52 5.91 10.01
CA MET A 324 -19.88 6.26 11.28
C MET A 324 -18.35 6.36 11.17
N TYR A 325 -17.76 5.78 10.12
CA TYR A 325 -16.32 5.67 9.93
C TYR A 325 -15.56 7.00 10.09
N PRO A 326 -15.94 8.13 9.44
CA PRO A 326 -15.22 9.39 9.62
C PRO A 326 -15.23 9.88 11.07
N TYR A 327 -16.35 9.70 11.78
CA TYR A 327 -16.49 10.12 13.18
C TYR A 327 -15.63 9.26 14.11
N VAL A 328 -15.53 7.96 13.86
CA VAL A 328 -14.63 7.07 14.63
C VAL A 328 -13.17 7.45 14.39
N CYS A 329 -12.79 7.85 13.16
CA CYS A 329 -11.44 8.34 12.90
C CYS A 329 -11.12 9.65 13.66
N LEU A 330 -12.10 10.53 13.89
CA LEU A 330 -11.92 11.75 14.69
C LEU A 330 -11.61 11.45 16.17
N VAL A 331 -12.01 10.29 16.70
CA VAL A 331 -11.67 9.89 18.08
C VAL A 331 -10.14 9.81 18.25
N ARG A 332 -9.38 9.52 17.18
CA ARG A 332 -7.91 9.52 17.23
C ARG A 332 -7.29 10.87 17.60
N LEU A 333 -8.04 11.98 17.53
CA LEU A 333 -7.58 13.28 18.01
C LEU A 333 -7.22 13.27 19.52
N ILE A 334 -7.74 12.33 20.30
CA ILE A 334 -7.33 12.13 21.69
C ILE A 334 -5.82 11.87 21.81
N PHE A 335 -5.23 11.17 20.82
CA PHE A 335 -3.82 10.84 20.84
C PHE A 335 -2.93 12.06 20.67
N ILE A 336 -3.39 13.07 19.90
CA ILE A 336 -2.71 14.37 19.80
C ILE A 336 -2.51 14.94 21.19
N VAL A 337 -3.59 15.01 21.99
CA VAL A 337 -3.54 15.54 23.35
C VAL A 337 -2.56 14.74 24.20
N THR A 338 -2.69 13.40 24.23
CA THR A 338 -1.83 12.57 25.09
C THR A 338 -0.34 12.67 24.72
N TYR A 339 0.01 12.60 23.43
CA TYR A 339 1.40 12.62 23.00
C TYR A 339 2.03 14.02 23.06
N THR A 340 1.27 15.09 22.82
CA THR A 340 1.76 16.45 23.07
C THR A 340 2.03 16.70 24.55
N LEU A 341 1.18 16.20 25.45
CA LEU A 341 1.42 16.29 26.90
C LEU A 341 2.70 15.55 27.31
N PHE A 342 2.97 14.38 26.73
CA PHE A 342 4.22 13.65 26.94
C PHE A 342 5.42 14.42 26.43
N TYR A 343 5.38 14.88 25.18
CA TYR A 343 6.48 15.63 24.56
C TYR A 343 6.86 16.87 25.39
N LYS A 344 5.85 17.62 25.87
CA LYS A 344 6.07 18.85 26.65
C LYS A 344 6.45 18.60 28.11
N GLY A 345 6.44 17.35 28.59
CA GLY A 345 6.75 17.02 29.99
C GLY A 345 5.72 17.52 31.01
N VAL A 346 4.49 17.84 30.59
CA VAL A 346 3.42 18.40 31.44
C VAL A 346 2.27 17.41 31.68
N ALA A 347 2.44 16.15 31.29
CA ALA A 347 1.44 15.11 31.51
C ALA A 347 1.22 14.89 33.03
N PRO A 348 -0.04 14.92 33.54
CA PRO A 348 -0.36 14.54 34.91
C PRO A 348 0.20 13.16 35.31
N GLY A 349 0.45 12.94 36.61
CA GLY A 349 1.14 11.75 37.11
C GLY A 349 0.58 10.40 36.62
N PHE A 350 -0.74 10.26 36.49
CA PHE A 350 -1.36 9.05 35.94
C PHE A 350 -0.90 8.73 34.51
N PHE A 351 -0.83 9.74 33.65
CA PHE A 351 -0.40 9.56 32.25
C PHE A 351 1.08 9.21 32.15
N GLN A 352 1.91 9.59 33.11
CA GLN A 352 3.34 9.29 33.10
C GLN A 352 3.67 7.83 33.44
N SER A 353 2.69 7.04 33.91
CA SER A 353 2.91 5.63 34.26
C SER A 353 3.22 4.78 33.02
N ASP A 354 4.15 3.83 33.18
CA ASP A 354 4.52 2.89 32.11
C ASP A 354 3.31 2.12 31.57
N ALA A 355 2.38 1.74 32.46
CA ALA A 355 1.13 1.08 32.09
C ALA A 355 0.29 1.94 31.15
N PHE A 356 0.13 3.24 31.45
CA PHE A 356 -0.61 4.14 30.56
C PHE A 356 0.09 4.29 29.22
N VAL A 357 1.42 4.46 29.19
CA VAL A 357 2.19 4.59 27.94
C VAL A 357 2.00 3.36 27.04
N ILE A 358 2.08 2.16 27.62
CA ILE A 358 1.89 0.90 26.89
C ILE A 358 0.45 0.77 26.37
N VAL A 359 -0.56 1.06 27.20
CA VAL A 359 -1.97 1.00 26.79
C VAL A 359 -2.29 2.04 25.71
N ASN A 360 -1.79 3.27 25.87
CA ASN A 360 -1.98 4.33 24.88
C ASN A 360 -1.35 3.94 23.55
N LEU A 361 -0.13 3.38 23.57
CA LEU A 361 0.54 2.85 22.39
C LEU A 361 -0.25 1.70 21.76
N PHE A 362 -0.74 0.74 22.54
CA PHE A 362 -1.57 -0.35 22.05
C PHE A 362 -2.79 0.17 21.28
N LEU A 363 -3.58 1.05 21.90
CA LEU A 363 -4.78 1.64 21.31
C LEU A 363 -4.44 2.48 20.07
N PHE A 364 -3.36 3.26 20.12
CA PHE A 364 -2.89 4.07 19.00
C PHE A 364 -2.56 3.21 17.77
N SER A 365 -1.85 2.11 18.01
CA SER A 365 -1.34 1.21 16.99
C SER A 365 -2.45 0.36 16.38
N ILE A 366 -3.24 -0.32 17.20
CA ILE A 366 -4.29 -1.21 16.71
C ILE A 366 -5.39 -0.44 15.97
N SER A 367 -5.76 0.75 16.47
CA SER A 367 -6.75 1.59 15.79
C SER A 367 -6.21 2.17 14.48
N CYS A 368 -4.90 2.41 14.35
CA CYS A 368 -4.29 2.86 13.10
C CYS A 368 -4.48 1.79 12.01
N GLY A 369 -4.01 0.58 12.27
CA GLY A 369 -4.11 -0.52 11.32
C GLY A 369 -5.55 -0.89 10.98
N TYR A 370 -6.43 -0.90 11.99
CA TYR A 370 -7.85 -1.22 11.79
C TYR A 370 -8.57 -0.16 10.93
N LEU A 371 -8.47 1.12 11.31
CA LEU A 371 -9.17 2.19 10.62
C LEU A 371 -8.59 2.47 9.23
N ALA A 372 -7.27 2.37 9.07
CA ALA A 372 -6.63 2.48 7.76
C ALA A 372 -7.17 1.40 6.79
N SER A 373 -7.17 0.13 7.21
CA SER A 373 -7.66 -0.97 6.36
C SER A 373 -9.15 -0.84 5.99
N ILE A 374 -10.01 -0.49 6.95
CA ILE A 374 -11.43 -0.23 6.66
C ILE A 374 -11.59 0.95 5.71
N GLY A 375 -10.82 2.02 5.91
CA GLY A 375 -10.83 3.19 5.04
C GLY A 375 -10.50 2.84 3.59
N MET A 376 -9.47 2.03 3.36
CA MET A 376 -9.11 1.56 2.02
C MET A 376 -10.26 0.79 1.36
N TYR A 377 -10.99 -0.04 2.12
CA TYR A 377 -12.17 -0.74 1.62
C TYR A 377 -13.32 0.22 1.29
N TYR A 378 -13.74 1.08 2.22
CA TYR A 378 -14.84 2.02 1.99
C TYR A 378 -14.56 3.06 0.91
N GLY A 379 -13.29 3.44 0.74
CA GLY A 379 -12.88 4.35 -0.31
C GLY A 379 -12.78 3.73 -1.70
N SER A 380 -12.90 2.41 -1.83
CA SER A 380 -12.81 1.68 -3.10
C SER A 380 -13.99 0.74 -3.37
N ASP A 381 -15.09 0.91 -2.65
CA ASP A 381 -16.25 0.05 -2.83
C ASP A 381 -17.00 0.31 -4.15
N LYS A 382 -18.01 -0.53 -4.39
CA LYS A 382 -18.77 -0.55 -5.65
C LYS A 382 -19.49 0.76 -5.95
N GLU A 383 -19.77 1.61 -4.95
CA GLU A 383 -20.46 2.89 -5.14
C GLU A 383 -19.61 3.86 -5.99
N CYS A 384 -18.29 3.72 -5.95
CA CYS A 384 -17.37 4.51 -6.76
C CYS A 384 -17.52 4.27 -8.28
N GLY A 385 -18.11 3.14 -8.69
CA GLY A 385 -18.26 2.70 -10.08
C GLY A 385 -16.95 2.25 -10.75
N ASP A 386 -15.84 2.93 -10.47
CA ASP A 386 -14.48 2.54 -10.87
C ASP A 386 -13.62 2.27 -9.64
N GLN A 387 -13.80 1.08 -9.09
CA GLN A 387 -13.11 0.62 -7.88
C GLN A 387 -11.59 0.65 -8.01
N GLY A 388 -11.07 0.42 -9.23
CA GLY A 388 -9.64 0.44 -9.43
C GLY A 388 -9.03 1.83 -9.42
N LEU A 389 -9.73 2.85 -9.93
CA LEU A 389 -9.30 4.23 -9.74
C LEU A 389 -9.51 4.68 -8.29
N ALA A 390 -10.61 4.24 -7.68
CA ALA A 390 -10.90 4.56 -6.29
C ALA A 390 -9.80 4.01 -5.35
N GLY A 391 -9.36 2.78 -5.56
CA GLY A 391 -8.24 2.16 -4.84
C GLY A 391 -6.93 2.93 -5.02
N SER A 392 -6.57 3.33 -6.24
CA SER A 392 -5.34 4.10 -6.47
C SER A 392 -5.38 5.51 -5.86
N ILE A 393 -6.54 6.18 -5.86
CA ILE A 393 -6.75 7.46 -5.13
C ILE A 393 -6.62 7.24 -3.61
N MET A 394 -7.12 6.11 -3.09
CA MET A 394 -6.96 5.78 -1.68
C MET A 394 -5.49 5.54 -1.31
N GLY A 395 -4.71 4.89 -2.18
CA GLY A 395 -3.25 4.79 -2.03
C GLY A 395 -2.56 6.16 -1.97
N PHE A 396 -3.02 7.11 -2.80
CA PHE A 396 -2.58 8.50 -2.74
C PHE A 396 -2.93 9.18 -1.41
N ASN A 397 -4.17 9.08 -0.95
CA ASN A 397 -4.60 9.65 0.33
C ASN A 397 -3.81 9.07 1.52
N LEU A 398 -3.51 7.77 1.50
CA LEU A 398 -2.64 7.14 2.48
C LEU A 398 -1.27 7.81 2.50
N THR A 399 -0.62 7.93 1.34
CA THR A 399 0.69 8.56 1.20
C THR A 399 0.66 10.02 1.64
N LEU A 400 -0.39 10.76 1.28
CA LEU A 400 -0.59 12.15 1.69
C LEU A 400 -0.64 12.29 3.21
N GLY A 401 -1.35 11.39 3.90
CA GLY A 401 -1.38 11.33 5.36
C GLY A 401 0.02 11.14 5.96
N ILE A 402 0.81 10.20 5.43
CA ILE A 402 2.19 9.96 5.88
C ILE A 402 3.05 11.22 5.73
N CYS A 403 2.98 11.89 4.58
CA CYS A 403 3.77 13.09 4.31
C CYS A 403 3.37 14.27 5.21
N LEU A 404 2.06 14.52 5.37
CA LEU A 404 1.56 15.57 6.26
C LEU A 404 1.94 15.29 7.72
N GLY A 405 1.78 14.04 8.16
CA GLY A 405 2.16 13.63 9.52
C GLY A 405 3.64 13.85 9.79
N SER A 406 4.49 13.44 8.84
CA SER A 406 5.94 13.63 8.92
C SER A 406 6.33 15.12 8.94
N LEU A 407 5.68 15.95 8.13
CA LEU A 407 5.90 17.39 8.13
C LEU A 407 5.53 18.02 9.48
N PHE A 408 4.41 17.61 10.08
CA PHE A 408 4.03 18.06 11.43
C PHE A 408 5.00 17.56 12.49
N ALA A 409 5.51 16.32 12.40
CA ALA A 409 6.55 15.83 13.30
C ALA A 409 7.78 16.74 13.27
N ILE A 410 8.23 17.10 12.07
CA ILE A 410 9.43 17.91 11.89
C ILE A 410 9.22 19.36 12.36
N THR A 411 8.07 19.95 12.02
CA THR A 411 7.82 21.36 12.33
C THR A 411 7.48 21.62 13.80
N LEU A 412 6.89 20.63 14.50
CA LEU A 412 6.42 20.81 15.87
C LEU A 412 7.28 20.09 16.91
N TYR A 413 8.04 19.07 16.52
CA TYR A 413 8.66 18.12 17.46
C TYR A 413 10.11 17.74 17.13
N SER A 414 10.71 18.27 16.06
CA SER A 414 12.16 18.17 15.75
C SER A 414 12.86 19.48 16.06
#